data_AF-A0A915IZF2-F1
#
_entry.id   AF-A0A915IZF2-F1
#
_cell.length_a   1.000
_cell.length_b   1.000
_cell.length_c   1.000
_cell.angle_alpha   90.00
_cell.angle_beta   90.00
_cell.angle_gamma   90.00
#
_symmetry.space_group_name_H-M   'P 1'
#
loop_
_entity.id
_entity.type
_entity.pdbx_description
1 polymer ?
#
loop_
_entity_poly.entity_id
_entity_poly.type
_entity_poly.pdbx_seq_one_letter_code
_entity_poly.pdbx_strand_id
1 'polypeptide(L)'
;MWSKFVENAKVKLSVELIRSYNDDPDLADFLNFVQEEFKCCGLSDRGFEEWSENAYYNCTKENLDVRRCGVPHSCCKDWKNLEKSRSNYYCGYKVRTIESGGRILRHGANEVGPVLMKVLVVLEKLDANLNDRIYVTGCIEMVVSAIKDNILLFSLSAFGFALLP
;
A
#
# COMPACT_ATOMS: atom_id res chain seq x y z
N MET A 1 -21.46 16.57 -6.83
CA MET A 1 -20.60 16.85 -8.01
C MET A 1 -19.15 17.08 -7.59
N TRP A 2 -18.90 17.95 -6.61
CA TRP A 2 -17.57 18.19 -6.02
C TRP A 2 -16.89 16.93 -5.43
N SER A 3 -17.63 16.08 -4.70
CA SER A 3 -17.10 14.84 -4.12
C SER A 3 -16.53 13.87 -5.16
N LYS A 4 -17.29 13.61 -6.24
CA LYS A 4 -16.84 12.77 -7.36
C LYS A 4 -15.61 13.31 -8.07
N PHE A 5 -15.50 14.64 -8.20
CA PHE A 5 -14.32 15.26 -8.79
C PHE A 5 -13.08 15.01 -7.92
N VAL A 6 -13.19 15.24 -6.61
CA VAL A 6 -12.10 15.01 -5.65
C VAL A 6 -11.70 13.53 -5.61
N GLU A 7 -12.68 12.62 -5.63
CA GLU A 7 -12.44 11.17 -5.65
C GLU A 7 -11.71 10.73 -6.93
N ASN A 8 -12.17 11.18 -8.10
CA ASN A 8 -11.49 10.89 -9.37
C ASN A 8 -10.09 11.49 -9.42
N ALA A 9 -9.90 12.69 -8.86
CA ALA A 9 -8.59 13.33 -8.77
C ALA A 9 -7.64 12.52 -7.86
N LYS A 10 -8.12 12.06 -6.69
CA LYS A 10 -7.36 11.20 -5.78
C LYS A 10 -6.89 9.91 -6.48
N VAL A 11 -7.81 9.20 -7.14
CA VAL A 11 -7.52 7.92 -7.81
C VAL A 11 -6.56 8.11 -8.99
N LYS A 12 -6.77 9.14 -9.81
CA LYS A 12 -5.89 9.38 -10.96
C LYS A 12 -4.48 9.77 -10.52
N LEU A 13 -4.39 10.66 -9.53
CA LEU A 13 -3.11 11.11 -8.98
C LEU A 13 -2.36 9.97 -8.30
N SER A 14 -3.04 9.10 -7.54
CA SER A 14 -2.39 7.98 -6.85
C SER A 14 -1.72 7.02 -7.83
N VAL A 15 -2.41 6.66 -8.91
CA VAL A 15 -1.88 5.76 -9.94
C VAL A 15 -0.67 6.36 -10.64
N GLU A 16 -0.70 7.65 -10.95
CA GLU A 16 0.41 8.36 -11.61
C GLU A 16 1.66 8.40 -10.73
N LEU A 17 1.51 8.76 -9.45
CA LEU A 17 2.61 8.78 -8.49
C LEU A 17 3.24 7.40 -8.28
N ILE A 18 2.42 6.34 -8.20
CA ILE A 18 2.92 4.96 -8.06
C ILE A 18 3.66 4.49 -9.31
N ARG A 19 3.22 4.88 -10.51
CA ARG A 19 3.94 4.56 -11.76
C ARG A 19 5.30 5.22 -11.82
N SER A 20 5.37 6.50 -11.47
CA SER A 20 6.60 7.31 -11.49
C SER A 20 7.53 7.08 -10.30
N TYR A 21 7.16 6.21 -9.34
CA TYR A 21 7.97 5.92 -8.15
C TYR A 21 9.44 5.57 -8.43
N ASN A 22 9.73 4.90 -9.55
CA ASN A 22 11.13 4.55 -9.90
C ASN A 22 11.80 5.54 -10.86
N ASP A 23 11.05 6.54 -11.34
CA ASP A 23 11.54 7.50 -12.34
C ASP A 23 12.08 8.77 -11.69
N ASP A 24 11.59 9.12 -10.49
CA ASP A 24 11.97 10.32 -9.74
C ASP A 24 12.36 9.95 -8.29
N PRO A 25 13.63 10.18 -7.88
CA PRO A 25 14.11 9.84 -6.55
C PRO A 25 13.49 10.71 -5.45
N ASP A 26 13.19 11.98 -5.72
CA ASP A 26 12.59 12.88 -4.74
C ASP A 26 11.13 12.47 -4.46
N LEU A 27 10.42 12.06 -5.52
CA LEU A 27 9.10 11.45 -5.39
C LEU A 27 9.15 10.13 -4.60
N ALA A 28 10.13 9.28 -4.89
CA ALA A 28 10.31 8.02 -4.19
C ALA A 28 10.52 8.24 -2.69
N ASP A 29 11.40 9.16 -2.32
CA ASP A 29 11.69 9.53 -0.93
C ASP A 29 10.46 10.09 -0.22
N PHE A 30 9.71 10.97 -0.89
CA PHE A 30 8.45 11.49 -0.36
C PHE A 30 7.42 10.37 -0.12
N LEU A 31 7.21 9.48 -1.09
CA LEU A 31 6.27 8.36 -0.96
C LEU A 31 6.71 7.37 0.11
N ASN A 32 8.01 7.13 0.27
CA ASN A 32 8.54 6.29 1.32
C ASN A 32 8.33 6.94 2.69
N PHE A 33 8.61 8.24 2.82
CA PHE A 33 8.35 9.00 4.04
C PHE A 33 6.88 8.92 4.45
N VAL A 34 5.95 9.20 3.53
CA VAL A 34 4.51 9.14 3.80
C VAL A 34 4.08 7.76 4.28
N GLN A 35 4.51 6.69 3.59
CA GLN A 35 4.15 5.31 3.97
C GLN A 35 4.74 4.91 5.33
N GLU A 36 5.97 5.31 5.63
CA GLU A 36 6.61 5.04 6.91
C GLU A 36 5.99 5.82 8.08
N GLU A 37 5.69 7.10 7.85
CA GLU A 37 5.14 8.02 8.85
C GLU A 37 3.71 7.61 9.22
N PHE A 38 2.86 7.40 8.20
CA PHE A 38 1.45 7.06 8.40
C PHE A 38 1.18 5.56 8.50
N LYS A 39 2.23 4.71 8.50
CA LYS A 39 2.08 3.27 8.73
C LYS A 39 1.07 2.65 7.75
N CYS A 40 1.24 2.96 6.47
CA CYS A 40 0.36 2.58 5.37
C CYS A 40 1.17 2.04 4.18
N CYS A 41 0.48 1.48 3.19
CA CYS A 41 1.10 1.00 1.95
C CYS A 41 0.22 1.34 0.77
N GLY A 42 0.80 1.95 -0.26
CA GLY A 42 0.04 2.56 -1.36
C GLY A 42 -0.65 3.86 -0.94
N LEU A 43 -1.26 4.54 -1.89
CA LEU A 43 -1.89 5.85 -1.67
C LEU A 43 -3.40 5.71 -1.57
N SER A 44 -4.05 5.06 -2.56
CA SER A 44 -5.52 4.93 -2.59
C SER A 44 -6.05 3.86 -1.64
N ASP A 45 -7.37 3.73 -1.59
CA ASP A 45 -8.09 2.68 -0.85
C ASP A 45 -7.70 1.25 -1.27
N ARG A 46 -7.14 1.05 -2.47
CA ARG A 46 -6.54 -0.22 -2.90
C ARG A 46 -5.32 -0.63 -2.07
N GLY A 47 -4.73 0.31 -1.33
CA GLY A 47 -3.62 0.07 -0.43
C GLY A 47 -2.44 -0.63 -1.12
N PHE A 48 -1.94 -1.70 -0.50
CA PHE A 48 -0.77 -2.43 -1.01
C PHE A 48 -0.96 -3.01 -2.42
N GLU A 49 -2.21 -3.27 -2.84
CA GLU A 49 -2.49 -3.79 -4.19
C GLU A 49 -2.17 -2.77 -5.29
N GLU A 50 -2.22 -1.47 -4.99
CA GLU A 50 -1.97 -0.38 -5.94
C GLU A 50 -0.59 -0.45 -6.60
N TRP A 51 0.38 -1.09 -5.95
CA TRP A 51 1.70 -1.37 -6.52
C TRP A 51 1.67 -2.23 -7.79
N SER A 52 0.50 -2.73 -8.24
CA SER A 52 0.38 -3.42 -9.53
C SER A 52 0.50 -2.46 -10.70
N GLU A 53 0.26 -1.18 -10.47
CA GLU A 53 0.38 -0.14 -11.49
C GLU A 53 1.83 0.16 -11.86
N ASN A 54 2.77 -0.11 -10.95
CA ASN A 54 4.19 0.11 -11.18
C ASN A 54 4.79 -1.04 -12.01
N ALA A 55 5.53 -0.72 -13.07
CA ALA A 55 6.08 -1.69 -14.02
C ALA A 55 6.96 -2.78 -13.38
N TYR A 56 7.69 -2.45 -12.31
CA TYR A 56 8.60 -3.36 -11.64
C TYR A 56 7.89 -4.27 -10.63
N TYR A 57 6.84 -3.76 -9.99
CA TYR A 57 6.07 -4.50 -8.99
C TYR A 57 4.85 -5.23 -9.57
N ASN A 58 4.46 -4.94 -10.82
CA ASN A 58 3.32 -5.58 -11.49
C ASN A 58 3.44 -7.11 -11.49
N CYS A 59 2.33 -7.80 -11.23
CA CYS A 59 2.23 -9.26 -11.16
C CYS A 59 2.18 -10.00 -12.51
N THR A 60 2.15 -9.30 -13.65
CA THR A 60 2.09 -9.92 -14.98
C THR A 60 3.15 -11.00 -15.18
N LYS A 61 2.82 -12.06 -15.91
CA LYS A 61 3.72 -13.22 -16.10
C LYS A 61 4.97 -12.84 -16.88
N GLU A 62 4.86 -11.83 -17.72
CA GLU A 62 5.90 -11.26 -18.56
C GLU A 62 6.88 -10.39 -17.77
N ASN A 63 6.49 -9.91 -16.58
CA ASN A 63 7.40 -9.18 -15.70
C ASN A 63 8.38 -10.15 -15.04
N LEU A 64 9.66 -10.00 -15.39
CA LEU A 64 10.78 -10.80 -14.88
C LEU A 64 11.54 -10.10 -13.73
N ASP A 65 11.11 -8.92 -13.30
CA ASP A 65 11.75 -8.20 -12.21
C ASP A 65 11.60 -8.97 -10.89
N VAL A 66 12.65 -8.95 -10.08
CA VAL A 66 12.68 -9.61 -8.76
C VAL A 66 11.67 -9.03 -7.78
N ARG A 67 11.21 -7.79 -7.99
CA ARG A 67 10.22 -7.08 -7.19
C ARG A 67 8.78 -7.39 -7.61
N ARG A 68 8.58 -8.19 -8.67
CA ARG A 68 7.25 -8.60 -9.15
C ARG A 68 6.38 -9.15 -8.00
N CYS A 69 5.11 -8.74 -7.99
CA CYS A 69 4.13 -9.07 -6.94
C CYS A 69 4.56 -8.66 -5.54
N GLY A 70 5.56 -7.79 -5.41
CA GLY A 70 6.00 -7.26 -4.15
C GLY A 70 5.46 -5.86 -3.86
N VAL A 71 5.99 -5.27 -2.79
CA VAL A 71 5.84 -3.86 -2.41
C VAL A 71 7.19 -3.30 -1.96
N PRO A 72 7.38 -1.96 -1.92
CA PRO A 72 8.60 -1.36 -1.40
C PRO A 72 8.81 -1.58 0.09
N HIS A 73 10.02 -1.27 0.56
CA HIS A 73 10.43 -1.43 1.96
C HIS A 73 9.60 -0.57 2.93
N SER A 74 9.15 0.61 2.50
CA SER A 74 8.35 1.53 3.31
C SER A 74 6.98 0.95 3.73
N CYS A 75 6.49 -0.08 3.03
CA CYS A 75 5.28 -0.80 3.40
C CYS A 75 5.47 -1.79 4.56
N CYS A 76 6.69 -2.03 5.03
CA CYS A 76 6.97 -3.08 6.01
C CYS A 76 6.96 -2.56 7.45
N LYS A 77 6.32 -3.33 8.36
CA LYS A 77 6.08 -2.89 9.74
C LYS A 77 7.34 -2.81 10.60
N ASP A 78 8.22 -3.79 10.45
CA ASP A 78 9.37 -3.97 11.34
C ASP A 78 10.71 -3.84 10.62
N TRP A 79 10.78 -3.19 9.44
CA TRP A 79 11.97 -3.24 8.58
C TRP A 79 13.28 -2.79 9.26
N LYS A 80 13.19 -1.90 10.26
CA LYS A 80 14.32 -1.37 11.04
C LYS A 80 14.78 -2.27 12.21
N ASN A 81 13.97 -3.25 12.63
CA ASN A 81 14.30 -4.17 13.74
C ASN A 81 15.05 -5.41 13.23
N LEU A 82 16.36 -5.27 13.05
CA LEU A 82 17.26 -6.33 12.53
C LEU A 82 17.46 -7.52 13.48
N GLU A 83 17.14 -7.38 14.78
CA GLU A 83 17.41 -8.43 15.79
C GLU A 83 16.46 -9.64 15.71
N LYS A 84 15.24 -9.50 15.18
CA LYS A 84 14.29 -10.61 15.06
C LYS A 84 14.41 -11.41 13.75
N SER A 85 15.15 -10.92 12.77
CA SER A 85 15.16 -11.54 11.44
C SER A 85 16.33 -11.03 10.61
N ARG A 86 17.31 -11.91 10.36
CA ARG A 86 18.34 -11.76 9.31
C ARG A 86 17.74 -11.77 7.88
N SER A 87 16.45 -11.43 7.72
CA SER A 87 15.64 -11.58 6.50
C SER A 87 14.65 -10.41 6.28
N ASN A 88 14.93 -9.22 6.81
CA ASN A 88 13.99 -8.09 6.72
C ASN A 88 13.97 -7.35 5.37
N TYR A 89 14.93 -7.62 4.47
CA TYR A 89 14.93 -7.04 3.12
C TYR A 89 13.90 -7.66 2.17
N TYR A 90 13.21 -8.73 2.58
CA TYR A 90 12.24 -9.47 1.75
C TYR A 90 10.79 -9.40 2.27
N CYS A 91 10.49 -8.54 3.25
CA CYS A 91 9.15 -8.43 3.84
C CYS A 91 8.04 -8.19 2.79
N GLY A 92 8.32 -7.35 1.79
CA GLY A 92 7.43 -7.07 0.68
C GLY A 92 7.55 -8.04 -0.48
N TYR A 93 8.39 -9.07 -0.44
CA TYR A 93 8.59 -9.98 -1.56
C TYR A 93 7.37 -10.90 -1.77
N LYS A 94 6.85 -10.94 -3.01
CA LYS A 94 5.75 -11.83 -3.43
C LYS A 94 4.47 -11.76 -2.59
N VAL A 95 4.27 -10.71 -1.81
CA VAL A 95 3.09 -10.54 -0.94
C VAL A 95 1.76 -10.52 -1.70
N ARG A 96 1.78 -10.18 -3.00
CA ARG A 96 0.61 -10.17 -3.90
C ARG A 96 0.53 -11.35 -4.85
N THR A 97 1.34 -12.40 -4.63
CA THR A 97 1.36 -13.61 -5.50
C THR A 97 0.16 -14.54 -5.25
N ILE A 98 -0.92 -14.07 -4.61
CA ILE A 98 -2.15 -14.86 -4.44
C ILE A 98 -2.91 -14.92 -5.77
N GLU A 99 -2.32 -15.61 -6.75
CA GLU A 99 -3.08 -16.24 -7.81
C GLU A 99 -3.12 -17.75 -7.53
N SER A 100 -4.34 -18.27 -7.32
CA SER A 100 -4.73 -19.70 -7.32
C SER A 100 -4.87 -20.46 -5.98
N GLY A 101 -5.19 -19.81 -4.87
CA GLY A 101 -5.60 -20.51 -3.62
C GLY A 101 -6.99 -20.15 -3.10
N GLY A 102 -7.40 -18.88 -3.23
CA GLY A 102 -8.68 -18.37 -2.70
C GLY A 102 -9.78 -18.14 -3.73
N ARG A 103 -9.52 -18.38 -5.02
CA ARG A 103 -10.51 -18.16 -6.10
C ARG A 103 -11.28 -19.44 -6.49
N ILE A 104 -11.22 -20.49 -5.67
CA ILE A 104 -12.13 -21.65 -5.72
C ILE A 104 -13.04 -21.65 -4.49
N LEU A 105 -13.67 -20.53 -4.10
CA LEU A 105 -14.74 -20.54 -3.07
C LEU A 105 -15.79 -19.44 -3.27
N ARG A 106 -16.07 -19.03 -4.52
CA ARG A 106 -17.24 -18.16 -4.81
C ARG A 106 -18.29 -18.79 -5.73
N HIS A 107 -18.14 -20.06 -6.08
CA HIS A 107 -19.21 -20.85 -6.70
C HIS A 107 -19.56 -22.00 -5.75
N GLY A 108 -20.51 -21.77 -4.83
CA GLY A 108 -21.06 -22.82 -3.98
C GLY A 108 -21.00 -22.55 -2.47
N ALA A 109 -21.56 -21.43 -2.01
CA ALA A 109 -21.67 -21.10 -0.58
C ALA A 109 -22.86 -21.78 0.13
N ASN A 110 -23.40 -22.88 -0.40
CA ASN A 110 -24.57 -23.56 0.19
C ASN A 110 -24.29 -24.97 0.73
N GLU A 111 -23.05 -25.48 0.69
CA GLU A 111 -22.69 -26.79 1.28
C GLU A 111 -21.32 -26.75 1.96
N VAL A 112 -21.24 -26.19 3.16
CA VAL A 112 -19.97 -25.93 3.84
C VAL A 112 -19.77 -26.90 5.01
N GLY A 113 -19.20 -28.07 4.72
CA GLY A 113 -18.81 -29.06 5.74
C GLY A 113 -17.58 -28.66 6.58
N PRO A 114 -17.18 -29.46 7.60
CA PRO A 114 -16.09 -29.13 8.54
C PRO A 114 -14.71 -28.97 7.89
N VAL A 115 -14.52 -29.49 6.67
CA VAL A 115 -13.29 -29.31 5.88
C VAL A 115 -13.14 -27.86 5.42
N LEU A 116 -14.24 -27.22 5.01
CA LEU A 116 -14.19 -25.85 4.51
C LEU A 116 -14.01 -24.83 5.64
N MET A 117 -14.53 -25.10 6.85
CA MET A 117 -14.18 -24.31 8.04
C MET A 117 -12.70 -24.41 8.40
N LYS A 118 -12.08 -25.59 8.25
CA LYS A 118 -10.62 -25.72 8.43
C LYS A 118 -9.85 -24.93 7.38
N VAL A 119 -10.30 -24.92 6.13
CA VAL A 119 -9.71 -24.10 5.05
C VAL A 119 -9.88 -22.61 5.35
N LEU A 120 -11.06 -22.17 5.78
CA LEU A 120 -11.34 -20.77 6.15
C LEU A 120 -10.41 -20.31 7.29
N VAL A 121 -10.24 -21.11 8.33
CA VAL A 121 -9.30 -20.83 9.44
C VAL A 121 -7.85 -20.80 8.98
N VAL A 122 -7.46 -21.61 8.00
CA VAL A 122 -6.10 -21.56 7.41
C VAL A 122 -5.92 -20.30 6.57
N LEU A 123 -6.93 -19.88 5.80
CA LEU A 123 -6.91 -18.64 5.03
C LEU A 123 -6.86 -17.41 5.94
N GLU A 124 -7.64 -17.38 7.02
CA GLU A 124 -7.57 -16.32 8.05
C GLU A 124 -6.18 -16.25 8.71
N LYS A 125 -5.52 -17.39 8.94
CA LYS A 125 -4.14 -17.44 9.46
C LYS A 125 -3.09 -16.99 8.43
N LEU A 126 -3.32 -17.19 7.14
CA LEU A 126 -2.47 -16.67 6.08
C LEU A 126 -2.60 -15.15 5.95
N ASP A 127 -3.82 -14.61 6.09
CA ASP A 127 -4.07 -13.16 6.13
C ASP A 127 -3.49 -12.51 7.39
N ALA A 128 -3.56 -13.17 8.55
CA ALA A 128 -2.88 -12.73 9.77
C ALA A 128 -1.36 -12.62 9.55
N ASN A 129 -0.75 -13.58 8.84
CA ASN A 129 0.67 -13.55 8.52
C ASN A 129 1.06 -12.41 7.55
N LEU A 130 0.15 -11.99 6.67
CA LEU A 130 0.38 -10.84 5.79
C LEU A 130 0.29 -9.52 6.55
N ASN A 131 -0.78 -9.34 7.32
CA ASN A 131 -1.03 -8.14 8.11
C ASN A 131 0.02 -7.92 9.20
N ASP A 132 0.67 -8.98 9.68
CA ASP A 132 1.78 -8.86 10.63
C ASP A 132 3.09 -8.38 9.96
N ARG A 133 3.24 -8.53 8.64
CA ARG A 133 4.48 -8.21 7.91
C ARG A 133 4.45 -6.85 7.22
N ILE A 134 3.31 -6.48 6.64
CA ILE A 134 3.16 -5.24 5.88
C ILE A 134 1.95 -4.43 6.34
N TYR A 135 1.97 -3.12 6.07
CA TYR A 135 0.76 -2.32 6.03
C TYR A 135 -0.05 -2.68 4.79
N VAL A 136 -1.37 -2.77 4.93
CA VAL A 136 -2.27 -3.15 3.82
C VAL A 136 -3.21 -2.01 3.39
N THR A 137 -3.36 -0.98 4.22
CA THR A 137 -4.25 0.16 3.98
C THR A 137 -3.51 1.30 3.31
N GLY A 138 -4.20 2.05 2.44
CA GLY A 138 -3.64 3.23 1.78
C GLY A 138 -3.48 4.46 2.65
N CYS A 139 -2.62 5.37 2.20
CA CYS A 139 -2.26 6.58 2.95
C CYS A 139 -3.21 7.77 2.77
N ILE A 140 -4.05 7.81 1.73
CA ILE A 140 -4.72 9.05 1.30
C ILE A 140 -5.59 9.68 2.38
N GLU A 141 -6.34 8.90 3.14
CA GLU A 141 -7.21 9.46 4.18
C GLU A 141 -6.41 10.01 5.36
N MET A 142 -5.29 9.35 5.72
CA MET A 142 -4.40 9.83 6.78
C MET A 142 -3.66 11.10 6.37
N VAL A 143 -3.16 11.18 5.14
CA VAL A 143 -2.54 12.39 4.59
C VAL A 143 -3.54 13.54 4.54
N VAL A 144 -4.75 13.28 4.03
CA VAL A 144 -5.80 14.30 3.96
C VAL A 144 -6.21 14.76 5.36
N SER A 145 -6.29 13.86 6.34
CA SER A 145 -6.54 14.23 7.74
C SER A 145 -5.41 15.09 8.30
N ALA A 146 -4.16 14.67 8.15
CA ALA A 146 -3.00 15.40 8.67
C ALA A 146 -2.90 16.82 8.10
N ILE A 147 -3.22 17.00 6.81
CA ILE A 147 -3.28 18.31 6.18
C ILE A 147 -4.43 19.14 6.76
N LYS A 148 -5.62 18.56 6.93
CA LYS A 148 -6.78 19.26 7.50
C LYS A 148 -6.53 19.71 8.93
N ASP A 149 -5.95 18.85 9.76
CA ASP A 149 -5.72 19.12 11.18
C ASP A 149 -4.65 20.22 11.38
N ASN A 150 -3.74 20.38 10.42
CA ASN A 150 -2.69 21.39 10.42
C ASN A 150 -2.91 22.51 9.38
N ILE A 151 -4.11 22.62 8.79
CA ILE A 151 -4.35 23.53 7.66
C ILE A 151 -4.10 24.99 8.04
N LEU A 152 -4.41 25.36 9.28
CA LEU A 152 -4.15 26.69 9.80
C LEU A 152 -2.64 26.95 9.91
N LEU A 153 -1.87 25.98 10.41
CA LEU A 153 -0.42 26.08 10.50
C LEU A 153 0.23 26.24 9.12
N PHE A 154 -0.16 25.41 8.15
CA PHE A 154 0.36 25.47 6.78
C PHE A 154 -0.03 26.78 6.06
N SER A 155 -1.26 27.25 6.27
CA SER A 155 -1.69 28.54 5.72
C SER A 155 -0.89 29.69 6.33
N LEU A 156 -0.65 29.68 7.64
CA LEU A 156 0.13 30.71 8.34
C LEU A 156 1.60 30.70 7.91
N SER A 157 2.21 29.52 7.72
CA SER A 157 3.58 29.46 7.19
C SER A 157 3.67 30.02 5.78
N ALA A 158 2.72 29.68 4.90
CA ALA A 158 2.70 30.19 3.53
C ALA A 158 2.52 31.71 3.49
N PHE A 159 1.62 32.27 4.32
CA PHE A 159 1.46 33.72 4.46
C PHE A 159 2.70 34.38 5.06
N GLY A 160 3.37 33.74 6.03
CA GLY A 160 4.62 34.24 6.61
C GLY A 160 5.73 34.34 5.58
N PHE A 161 5.91 33.33 4.73
CA PHE A 161 6.89 33.38 3.62
C PHE A 161 6.53 34.42 2.55
N ALA A 162 5.23 34.62 2.27
CA ALA A 162 4.78 35.63 1.31
C ALA A 162 4.98 37.08 1.80
N LEU A 163 5.21 37.28 3.10
CA LEU A 163 5.44 38.58 3.72
C LEU A 163 6.94 38.86 3.98
N LEU A 164 7.83 37.93 3.61
CA LEU A 164 9.26 38.21 3.59
C LEU A 164 9.61 39.00 2.31
N PRO A 165 10.23 40.19 2.43
CA PRO A 165 10.57 41.06 1.30
C PRO A 165 11.67 40.50 0.39
#